data_AF-A0A934C7P4-F1
#
_entry.id   AF-A0A934C7P4-F1
#
_cell.length_a   1.000
_cell.length_b   1.000
_cell.length_c   1.000
_cell.angle_alpha   90.00
_cell.angle_beta   90.00
_cell.angle_gamma   90.00
#
_symmetry.space_group_name_H-M   'P 1'
#
loop_
_entity.id
_entity.type
_entity.pdbx_description
1 polymer ?
#
loop_
_entity_poly.entity_id
_entity_poly.type
_entity_poly.pdbx_seq_one_letter_code
_entity_poly.pdbx_strand_id
1 'polypeptide(L)'
;MTSPWIGYPLALLAHYLLRWYGLPPNPVAPEPTGGANPAPAVLSGRRAFGLLFLALVPGVGFLLRRPPPRRSAAPVASTASVASAVPAAPRSPDLADVWKENVPGRFGVDRQCIDCDLCREIAPLHFSHNSQEGYSYVVRQPATPEETARVLEALEGCPVEAIFDRGKLPAQTG
;
A
#
# COMPACT_ATOMS: atom_id res chain seq x y z
N MET A 1 39.34 30.60 -12.96
CA MET A 1 37.88 30.81 -12.86
C MET A 1 37.27 29.44 -12.62
N THR A 2 36.72 29.25 -11.42
CA THR A 2 36.49 27.96 -10.75
C THR A 2 35.33 27.17 -11.36
N SER A 3 35.65 25.97 -11.84
CA SER A 3 34.69 25.00 -12.37
C SER A 3 33.82 24.35 -11.27
N PRO A 4 32.57 23.97 -11.60
CA PRO A 4 31.53 23.51 -10.67
C PRO A 4 31.73 22.11 -10.03
N TRP A 5 32.95 21.56 -10.05
CA TRP A 5 33.24 20.19 -9.58
C TRP A 5 33.41 20.06 -8.06
N ILE A 6 33.38 21.16 -7.31
CA ILE A 6 33.66 21.19 -5.86
C ILE A 6 32.48 20.64 -5.01
N GLY A 7 31.32 20.29 -5.61
CA GLY A 7 30.15 19.76 -4.90
C GLY A 7 30.07 18.22 -4.76
N TYR A 8 30.83 17.46 -5.55
CA TYR A 8 30.83 15.99 -5.50
C TYR A 8 31.40 15.33 -4.22
N PRO A 9 32.36 15.92 -3.46
CA PRO A 9 32.93 15.21 -2.32
C PRO A 9 31.95 15.08 -1.14
N LEU A 10 30.97 15.99 -1.00
CA LEU A 10 29.99 15.93 0.10
C LEU A 10 28.93 14.84 -0.13
N ALA A 11 28.49 14.62 -1.38
CA ALA A 11 27.53 13.56 -1.70
C ALA A 11 28.13 12.16 -1.52
N LEU A 12 29.40 11.99 -1.90
CA LEU A 12 30.14 10.74 -1.66
C LEU A 12 30.40 10.51 -0.17
N LEU A 13 30.68 11.57 0.60
CA LEU A 13 30.82 11.47 2.05
C LEU A 13 29.51 11.02 2.70
N ALA A 14 28.36 11.56 2.28
CA ALA A 14 27.05 11.14 2.80
C ALA A 14 26.76 9.65 2.49
N HIS A 15 27.07 9.19 1.27
CA HIS A 15 26.96 7.77 0.90
C HIS A 15 27.91 6.88 1.71
N TYR A 16 29.14 7.34 1.94
CA TYR A 16 30.13 6.63 2.74
C TYR A 16 29.71 6.54 4.22
N LEU A 17 29.14 7.61 4.78
CA LEU A 17 28.64 7.65 6.15
C LEU A 17 27.40 6.74 6.32
N LEU A 18 26.46 6.74 5.38
CA LEU A 18 25.31 5.81 5.43
C LEU A 18 25.76 4.35 5.37
N ARG A 19 26.77 4.04 4.54
CA ARG A 19 27.37 2.71 4.47
C ARG A 19 28.17 2.35 5.74
N TRP A 20 28.83 3.32 6.38
CA TRP A 20 29.61 3.12 7.61
C TRP A 20 28.72 2.90 8.84
N TYR A 21 27.61 3.63 8.95
CA TYR A 21 26.67 3.51 10.08
C TYR A 21 25.66 2.37 9.95
N GLY A 22 25.65 1.62 8.84
CA GLY A 22 24.90 0.37 8.71
C GLY A 22 23.38 0.47 8.92
N LEU A 23 22.79 1.65 8.79
CA LEU A 23 21.34 1.85 8.92
C LEU A 23 20.65 1.56 7.58
N PRO A 24 19.75 0.57 7.50
CA PRO A 24 18.91 0.37 6.33
C PRO A 24 17.93 1.55 6.19
N PRO A 25 17.54 1.97 4.97
CA PRO A 25 16.42 2.87 4.77
C PRO A 25 15.11 2.11 5.05
N ASN A 26 14.84 1.94 6.34
CA ASN A 26 13.63 1.44 7.00
C ASN A 26 13.42 -0.11 7.04
N PRO A 27 13.43 -0.73 8.24
CA PRO A 27 13.20 -2.17 8.42
C PRO A 27 11.71 -2.53 8.52
N VAL A 28 11.26 -3.51 7.72
CA VAL A 28 9.94 -4.17 7.84
C VAL A 28 10.10 -5.37 8.77
N ALA A 29 9.33 -5.42 9.86
CA ALA A 29 9.28 -6.60 10.74
C ALA A 29 8.31 -7.66 10.18
N PRO A 30 8.70 -8.94 10.06
CA PRO A 30 7.78 -10.04 9.77
C PRO A 30 7.18 -10.62 11.07
N GLU A 31 5.85 -10.79 11.11
CA GLU A 31 5.17 -11.55 12.17
C GLU A 31 4.79 -12.97 11.72
N PRO A 32 4.78 -13.95 12.65
CA PRO A 32 4.77 -15.37 12.33
C PRO A 32 3.41 -15.92 11.88
N THR A 33 3.49 -16.86 10.94
CA THR A 33 2.41 -17.73 10.47
C THR A 33 2.04 -18.80 11.52
N GLY A 34 0.75 -19.06 11.72
CA GLY A 34 0.31 -20.29 12.42
C GLY A 34 -1.06 -20.25 13.09
N GLY A 35 -2.08 -20.69 12.33
CA GLY A 35 -3.29 -21.41 12.72
C GLY A 35 -3.93 -21.24 14.11
N ALA A 36 -5.19 -20.81 14.13
CA ALA A 36 -6.31 -21.51 14.77
C ALA A 36 -7.59 -20.65 14.69
N ASN A 37 -8.65 -21.18 14.08
CA ASN A 37 -10.02 -20.78 14.40
C ASN A 37 -10.33 -21.32 15.82
N PRO A 38 -11.06 -20.60 16.70
CA PRO A 38 -12.52 -20.55 16.52
C PRO A 38 -13.20 -19.23 16.99
N ALA A 39 -14.33 -18.89 16.38
CA ALA A 39 -15.39 -18.08 17.01
C ALA A 39 -16.02 -18.83 18.22
N PRO A 40 -16.92 -18.26 19.07
CA PRO A 40 -17.50 -16.91 19.14
C PRO A 40 -17.49 -16.31 20.57
N ALA A 41 -17.92 -15.04 20.75
CA ALA A 41 -18.90 -14.63 21.78
C ALA A 41 -19.07 -13.10 21.91
N VAL A 42 -20.33 -12.72 21.76
CA VAL A 42 -21.05 -11.52 22.21
C VAL A 42 -20.72 -11.05 23.63
N LEU A 43 -20.53 -9.75 23.88
CA LEU A 43 -21.11 -8.96 25.01
C LEU A 43 -20.69 -7.47 24.88
N SER A 44 -21.55 -6.57 24.42
CA SER A 44 -22.43 -5.72 25.25
C SER A 44 -21.74 -5.10 26.48
N GLY A 45 -21.60 -3.76 26.51
CA GLY A 45 -21.18 -3.07 27.73
C GLY A 45 -20.81 -1.58 27.61
N ARG A 46 -21.77 -0.71 27.29
CA ARG A 46 -21.69 0.73 27.64
C ARG A 46 -21.70 0.85 29.17
N ARG A 47 -20.67 1.41 29.83
CA ARG A 47 -20.86 2.06 31.15
C ARG A 47 -19.97 3.29 31.34
N ALA A 48 -20.65 4.41 31.55
CA ALA A 48 -20.14 5.66 32.10
C ALA A 48 -19.90 5.53 33.61
N PHE A 49 -18.87 6.20 34.11
CA PHE A 49 -18.68 6.62 35.51
C PHE A 49 -17.80 7.87 35.44
N GLY A 50 -18.24 9.08 35.80
CA GLY A 50 -18.75 9.48 37.11
C GLY A 50 -17.59 10.15 37.87
N LEU A 51 -17.40 11.46 37.73
CA LEU A 51 -17.69 12.45 38.78
C LEU A 51 -17.17 12.07 40.16
N LEU A 52 -16.02 12.64 40.59
CA LEU A 52 -15.81 13.18 41.93
C LEU A 52 -14.40 13.83 42.02
N PHE A 53 -14.21 14.67 43.05
CA PHE A 53 -13.01 15.41 43.47
C PHE A 53 -12.97 16.87 42.99
N LEU A 54 -12.84 17.88 43.86
CA LEU A 54 -12.97 17.97 45.32
C LEU A 54 -13.07 19.48 45.63
N ALA A 55 -13.83 19.83 46.67
CA ALA A 55 -14.03 21.18 47.14
C ALA A 55 -12.83 21.75 47.94
N LEU A 56 -12.92 23.05 48.25
CA LEU A 56 -12.43 23.74 49.47
C LEU A 56 -10.96 24.24 49.56
N VAL A 57 -10.73 25.53 49.22
CA VAL A 57 -9.84 26.45 49.98
C VAL A 57 -10.37 27.90 49.88
N PRO A 58 -10.73 28.57 50.99
CA PRO A 58 -11.07 29.99 50.99
C PRO A 58 -9.83 30.87 51.28
N GLY A 59 -9.67 31.96 50.52
CA GLY A 59 -9.07 33.20 51.01
C GLY A 59 -7.54 33.31 51.07
N VAL A 60 -6.87 33.27 49.92
CA VAL A 60 -5.60 34.02 49.73
C VAL A 60 -5.77 34.90 48.50
N GLY A 61 -5.56 36.19 48.73
CA GLY A 61 -5.89 37.25 47.80
C GLY A 61 -4.88 37.42 46.67
N PHE A 62 -5.16 38.50 45.96
CA PHE A 62 -4.17 39.31 45.26
C PHE A 62 -3.76 38.86 43.85
N LEU A 63 -4.63 39.27 42.92
CA LEU A 63 -4.25 40.08 41.75
C LEU A 63 -2.90 39.77 41.09
N LEU A 64 -2.85 38.76 40.23
CA LEU A 64 -1.90 38.80 39.11
C LEU A 64 -2.52 38.23 37.83
N ARG A 65 -2.71 39.16 36.87
CA ARG A 65 -2.69 39.00 35.42
C ARG A 65 -3.72 38.06 34.79
N ARG A 66 -4.76 38.67 34.22
CA ARG A 66 -5.60 38.06 33.17
C ARG A 66 -4.72 37.54 32.03
N PRO A 67 -4.69 36.23 31.73
CA PRO A 67 -4.10 35.74 30.50
C PRO A 67 -4.96 36.16 29.30
N PRO A 68 -4.36 36.48 28.14
CA PRO A 68 -5.12 36.80 26.93
C PRO A 68 -5.98 35.61 26.48
N PRO A 69 -7.12 35.84 25.80
CA PRO A 69 -7.99 34.76 25.34
C PRO A 69 -7.19 33.83 24.41
N ARG A 70 -7.01 32.57 24.84
CA ARG A 70 -6.58 31.50 23.95
C ARG A 70 -7.64 31.39 22.86
N ARG A 71 -7.28 31.80 21.64
CA ARG A 71 -8.06 31.52 20.43
C ARG A 71 -8.36 30.01 20.42
N SER A 72 -9.65 29.70 20.47
CA SER A 72 -10.20 28.36 20.40
C SER A 72 -9.58 27.61 19.24
N ALA A 73 -8.88 26.52 19.55
CA ALA A 73 -8.58 25.48 18.58
C ALA A 73 -9.92 24.86 18.18
N ALA A 74 -10.41 25.23 16.99
CA ALA A 74 -11.52 24.54 16.36
C ALA A 74 -11.08 23.09 16.06
N PRO A 75 -11.95 22.08 16.27
CA PRO A 75 -11.65 20.72 15.87
C PRO A 75 -11.62 20.66 14.34
N VAL A 76 -10.48 20.24 13.78
CA VAL A 76 -10.40 19.87 12.37
C VAL A 76 -11.11 18.53 12.24
N ALA A 77 -12.44 18.58 12.10
CA ALA A 77 -13.23 17.46 11.64
C ALA A 77 -12.88 17.22 10.17
N SER A 78 -11.81 16.46 9.94
CA SER A 78 -11.47 15.90 8.64
C SER A 78 -12.51 14.83 8.32
N THR A 79 -13.65 15.25 7.77
CA THR A 79 -14.52 14.37 7.01
C THR A 79 -13.81 14.02 5.73
N ALA A 80 -12.96 13.01 5.79
CA ALA A 80 -12.36 12.35 4.65
C ALA A 80 -13.50 11.77 3.79
N SER A 81 -13.94 12.54 2.80
CA SER A 81 -14.68 12.01 1.67
C SER A 81 -13.66 11.39 0.73
N VAL A 82 -13.30 10.12 0.97
CA VAL A 82 -12.66 9.27 -0.04
C VAL A 82 -13.72 8.81 -1.05
N ALA A 83 -14.35 9.79 -1.72
CA ALA A 83 -15.27 9.55 -2.82
C ALA A 83 -14.53 9.79 -4.14
N SER A 84 -13.56 8.93 -4.45
CA SER A 84 -13.06 8.70 -5.82
C SER A 84 -12.27 7.40 -5.88
N ALA A 85 -12.84 6.32 -5.33
CA ALA A 85 -12.51 5.00 -5.84
C ALA A 85 -13.46 4.75 -7.01
N VAL A 86 -13.14 5.28 -8.19
CA VAL A 86 -13.73 4.78 -9.42
C VAL A 86 -13.17 3.36 -9.55
N PRO A 87 -13.97 2.29 -9.48
CA PRO A 87 -13.44 0.97 -9.78
C PRO A 87 -13.08 1.00 -11.26
N ALA A 88 -11.78 1.05 -11.56
CA ALA A 88 -11.30 0.76 -12.90
C ALA A 88 -11.82 -0.64 -13.24
N ALA A 89 -12.84 -0.69 -14.11
CA ALA A 89 -13.29 -1.95 -14.65
C ALA A 89 -12.09 -2.57 -15.38
N PRO A 90 -11.79 -3.86 -15.18
CA PRO A 90 -10.63 -4.49 -15.79
C PRO A 90 -10.67 -4.29 -17.30
N ARG A 91 -9.66 -3.61 -17.83
CA ARG A 91 -9.47 -3.43 -19.26
C ARG A 91 -9.41 -4.80 -19.93
N SER A 92 -10.11 -4.90 -21.06
CA SER A 92 -10.02 -6.04 -21.98
C SER A 92 -8.92 -5.75 -23.00
N PRO A 93 -7.77 -6.44 -23.00
CA PRO A 93 -6.74 -6.22 -24.01
C PRO A 93 -7.13 -6.87 -25.34
N ASP A 94 -6.54 -6.36 -26.41
CA ASP A 94 -6.51 -7.05 -27.69
C ASP A 94 -5.62 -8.28 -27.59
N LEU A 95 -6.07 -9.42 -28.11
CA LEU A 95 -5.30 -10.68 -28.01
C LEU A 95 -3.93 -10.61 -28.69
N ALA A 96 -3.76 -9.72 -29.66
CA ALA A 96 -2.49 -9.46 -30.34
C ALA A 96 -1.44 -8.81 -29.40
N ASP A 97 -1.89 -8.15 -28.35
CA ASP A 97 -1.05 -7.44 -27.39
C ASP A 97 -0.68 -8.31 -26.19
N VAL A 98 -1.09 -9.58 -26.16
CA VAL A 98 -0.77 -10.49 -25.06
C VAL A 98 0.59 -11.17 -25.29
N TRP A 99 1.45 -11.17 -24.28
CA TRP A 99 2.73 -11.89 -24.33
C TRP A 99 2.51 -13.40 -24.49
N LYS A 100 3.33 -14.04 -25.32
CA LYS A 100 3.21 -15.48 -25.63
C LYS A 100 3.72 -16.37 -24.51
N GLU A 101 4.54 -15.79 -23.64
CA GLU A 101 5.17 -16.37 -22.46
C GLU A 101 4.14 -16.60 -21.34
N ASN A 102 2.99 -15.92 -21.39
CA ASN A 102 1.90 -16.18 -20.47
C ASN A 102 1.40 -17.62 -20.64
N VAL A 103 1.30 -18.34 -19.52
CA VAL A 103 0.63 -19.64 -19.50
C VAL A 103 -0.83 -19.47 -19.91
N PRO A 104 -1.35 -20.32 -20.82
CA PRO A 104 -2.74 -20.24 -21.25
C PRO A 104 -3.69 -20.37 -20.06
N GLY A 105 -4.63 -19.43 -19.94
CA GLY A 105 -5.63 -19.48 -18.89
C GLY A 105 -6.42 -18.19 -18.74
N ARG A 106 -6.95 -18.00 -17.53
CA ARG A 106 -7.85 -16.89 -17.18
C ARG A 106 -7.11 -15.57 -17.07
N PHE A 107 -5.95 -15.54 -16.42
CA PHE A 107 -5.20 -14.31 -16.23
C PHE A 107 -4.05 -14.21 -17.23
N GLY A 108 -3.69 -12.98 -17.61
CA GLY A 108 -2.55 -12.71 -18.48
C GLY A 108 -2.00 -11.30 -18.28
N VAL A 109 -0.81 -11.07 -18.82
CA VAL A 109 -0.18 -9.75 -18.90
C VAL A 109 -0.03 -9.35 -20.37
N ASP A 110 -0.40 -8.12 -20.71
CA ASP A 110 -0.28 -7.56 -22.05
C ASP A 110 0.98 -6.70 -22.22
N ARG A 111 1.16 -6.16 -23.43
CA ARG A 111 2.25 -5.28 -23.83
C ARG A 111 2.29 -3.92 -23.14
N GLN A 112 1.26 -3.56 -22.36
CA GLN A 112 1.26 -2.32 -21.58
C GLN A 112 2.08 -2.46 -20.28
N CYS A 113 2.55 -3.66 -19.96
CA CYS A 113 3.40 -3.87 -18.79
C CYS A 113 4.66 -3.00 -18.84
N ILE A 114 4.87 -2.22 -17.78
CA ILE A 114 6.04 -1.32 -17.62
C ILE A 114 7.07 -1.84 -16.62
N ASP A 115 6.98 -3.11 -16.23
CA ASP A 115 7.87 -3.75 -15.25
C ASP A 115 7.98 -2.97 -13.91
N CYS A 116 6.83 -2.61 -13.34
CA CYS A 116 6.76 -1.92 -12.04
C CYS A 116 6.90 -2.84 -10.81
N ASP A 117 7.12 -4.13 -11.03
CA ASP A 117 7.36 -5.18 -10.01
C ASP A 117 6.21 -5.52 -9.06
N LEU A 118 5.21 -4.66 -8.93
CA LEU A 118 4.12 -4.81 -7.95
C LEU A 118 3.40 -6.17 -8.03
N CYS A 119 3.16 -6.69 -9.23
CA CYS A 119 2.51 -7.99 -9.41
C CYS A 119 3.32 -9.16 -8.83
N ARG A 120 4.65 -9.07 -8.86
CA ARG A 120 5.56 -10.07 -8.31
C ARG A 120 5.69 -9.95 -6.80
N GLU A 121 5.51 -8.75 -6.25
CA GLU A 121 5.45 -8.54 -4.80
C GLU A 121 4.17 -9.12 -4.19
N ILE A 122 3.02 -8.92 -4.86
CA ILE A 122 1.72 -9.38 -4.37
C ILE A 122 1.53 -10.89 -4.61
N ALA A 123 1.94 -11.39 -5.78
CA ALA A 123 1.68 -12.77 -6.22
C ALA A 123 2.93 -13.42 -6.88
N PRO A 124 4.03 -13.64 -6.13
CA PRO A 124 5.30 -14.14 -6.67
C PRO A 124 5.23 -15.55 -7.27
N LEU A 125 4.22 -16.35 -6.87
CA LEU A 125 4.03 -17.71 -7.41
C LEU A 125 3.36 -17.72 -8.79
N HIS A 126 2.75 -16.60 -9.20
CA HIS A 126 1.97 -16.49 -10.43
C HIS A 126 2.63 -15.62 -11.48
N PHE A 127 3.41 -14.62 -11.07
CA PHE A 127 4.09 -13.70 -11.99
C PHE A 127 5.60 -13.86 -11.93
N SER A 128 6.25 -13.84 -13.09
CA SER A 128 7.70 -13.84 -13.22
C SER A 128 8.17 -12.72 -14.15
N HIS A 129 9.44 -12.36 -14.03
CA HIS A 129 10.10 -11.35 -14.84
C HIS A 129 10.78 -11.97 -16.07
N ASN A 130 10.61 -11.35 -17.24
CA ASN A 130 11.47 -11.59 -18.40
C ASN A 130 12.58 -10.53 -18.43
N SER A 131 13.78 -10.92 -18.00
CA SER A 131 14.94 -10.02 -17.93
C SER A 131 15.50 -9.58 -19.28
N GLN A 132 15.12 -10.22 -20.38
CA GLN A 132 15.60 -9.86 -21.71
C GLN A 132 14.77 -8.72 -22.33
N GLU A 133 13.45 -8.78 -22.15
CA GLU A 133 12.52 -7.85 -22.78
C GLU A 133 11.91 -6.83 -21.79
N GLY A 134 12.10 -7.02 -20.47
CA GLY A 134 11.71 -6.06 -19.44
C GLY A 134 10.20 -6.00 -19.22
N TYR A 135 9.56 -7.14 -19.02
CA TYR A 135 8.15 -7.23 -18.63
C TYR A 135 7.88 -8.39 -17.69
N SER A 136 6.72 -8.33 -17.04
CA SER A 136 6.18 -9.44 -16.24
C SER A 136 5.22 -10.29 -17.06
N TYR A 137 5.16 -11.59 -16.77
CA TYR A 137 4.23 -12.52 -17.41
C TYR A 137 3.71 -13.56 -16.40
N VAL A 138 2.57 -14.16 -16.71
CA VAL A 138 1.95 -15.20 -15.87
C VAL A 138 2.64 -16.55 -16.11
N VAL A 139 3.31 -17.07 -15.08
CA VAL A 139 3.96 -18.40 -15.10
C VAL A 139 3.05 -19.53 -14.62
N ARG A 140 2.01 -19.20 -13.84
CA ARG A 140 1.09 -20.19 -13.28
C ARG A 140 -0.28 -19.58 -13.03
N GLN A 141 -1.33 -20.25 -13.51
CA GLN A 141 -2.71 -19.84 -13.24
C GLN A 141 -3.11 -20.20 -11.80
N PRO A 142 -3.88 -19.36 -11.10
CA PRO A 142 -4.37 -19.67 -9.76
C PRO A 142 -5.35 -20.84 -9.80
N ALA A 143 -5.21 -21.77 -8.85
CA ALA A 143 -6.06 -22.96 -8.71
C ALA A 143 -6.98 -22.90 -7.48
N THR A 144 -6.62 -22.11 -6.47
CA THR A 144 -7.39 -21.95 -5.23
C THR A 144 -8.03 -20.56 -5.15
N PRO A 145 -9.10 -20.39 -4.35
CA PRO A 145 -9.70 -19.07 -4.16
C PRO A 145 -8.73 -18.09 -3.49
N GLU A 146 -7.84 -18.55 -2.62
CA GLU A 146 -6.80 -17.73 -1.97
C GLU A 146 -5.76 -17.24 -2.99
N GLU A 147 -5.27 -18.12 -3.86
CA GLU A 147 -4.37 -17.74 -4.96
C GLU A 147 -5.07 -16.75 -5.91
N THR A 148 -6.35 -16.98 -6.21
CA THR A 148 -7.14 -16.09 -7.06
C THR A 148 -7.27 -14.70 -6.45
N ALA A 149 -7.51 -14.61 -5.14
CA ALA A 149 -7.58 -13.33 -4.44
C ALA A 149 -6.27 -12.54 -4.55
N ARG A 150 -5.12 -13.20 -4.44
CA ARG A 150 -3.80 -12.58 -4.63
C ARG A 150 -3.58 -12.07 -6.06
N VAL A 151 -3.98 -12.85 -7.06
CA VAL A 151 -3.88 -12.42 -8.46
C VAL A 151 -4.82 -11.26 -8.76
N LEU A 152 -6.01 -11.23 -8.15
CA LEU A 152 -6.95 -10.11 -8.26
C LEU A 152 -6.43 -8.85 -7.57
N GLU A 153 -5.80 -8.99 -6.39
CA GLU A 153 -5.12 -7.88 -5.71
C GLU A 153 -3.99 -7.30 -6.59
N ALA A 154 -3.21 -8.16 -7.26
CA ALA A 154 -2.19 -7.74 -8.21
C ALA A 154 -2.79 -7.03 -9.43
N LEU A 155 -3.93 -7.51 -9.93
CA LEU A 155 -4.66 -6.92 -11.05
C LEU A 155 -5.15 -5.51 -10.70
N GLU A 156 -5.76 -5.33 -9.53
CA GLU A 156 -6.25 -4.04 -9.04
C GLU A 156 -5.12 -3.06 -8.71
N GLY A 157 -3.96 -3.57 -8.28
CA GLY A 157 -2.79 -2.76 -7.97
C GLY A 157 -2.04 -2.25 -9.19
N CYS A 158 -2.22 -2.85 -10.37
CA CYS A 158 -1.41 -2.56 -11.55
C CYS A 158 -1.60 -1.10 -12.01
N PRO A 159 -0.55 -0.24 -11.98
CA PRO A 159 -0.69 1.20 -12.27
C PRO A 159 -1.05 1.52 -13.73
N VAL A 160 -0.88 0.54 -14.62
CA VAL A 160 -1.15 0.62 -16.05
C VAL A 160 -2.18 -0.40 -16.51
N GLU A 161 -2.81 -1.13 -15.56
CA GLU A 161 -3.85 -2.12 -15.85
C GLU A 161 -3.45 -3.17 -16.90
N ALA A 162 -2.15 -3.52 -16.96
CA ALA A 162 -1.61 -4.48 -17.92
C ALA A 162 -2.02 -5.94 -17.63
N ILE A 163 -2.49 -6.20 -16.41
CA ILE A 163 -2.98 -7.51 -15.98
C ILE A 163 -4.48 -7.57 -16.22
N PHE A 164 -4.94 -8.62 -16.87
CA PHE A 164 -6.34 -8.76 -17.27
C PHE A 164 -6.90 -10.14 -16.96
N ASP A 165 -8.23 -10.20 -16.87
CA ASP A 165 -9.01 -11.42 -16.63
C ASP A 165 -9.83 -11.79 -17.87
N ARG A 166 -9.39 -12.81 -18.59
CA ARG A 166 -10.09 -13.40 -19.75
C ARG A 166 -11.42 -14.03 -19.40
N GLY A 167 -11.68 -14.38 -18.13
CA GLY A 167 -12.96 -14.90 -17.69
C GLY A 167 -14.11 -13.88 -17.84
N LYS A 168 -13.79 -12.60 -18.07
CA LYS A 168 -14.74 -11.53 -18.42
C LYS A 168 -14.77 -11.18 -19.92
N LEU A 169 -13.91 -11.80 -20.73
CA LEU A 169 -13.82 -11.56 -22.18
C LEU A 169 -14.58 -12.65 -22.96
N PRO A 170 -15.33 -12.30 -24.02
CA PRO A 170 -15.93 -13.31 -24.89
C PRO A 170 -14.82 -14.13 -25.55
N ALA A 171 -14.98 -15.45 -25.57
CA ALA A 171 -14.06 -16.38 -26.22
C ALA A 171 -13.91 -16.01 -27.70
N GLN A 172 -12.75 -15.48 -28.08
CA GLN A 172 -12.43 -15.20 -29.48
C GLN A 172 -11.92 -16.50 -30.11
N THR A 173 -12.82 -17.30 -30.65
CA THR A 173 -12.46 -18.38 -31.59
C THR A 173 -11.97 -17.72 -32.87
N GLY A 174 -10.69 -17.91 -33.19
CA GLY A 174 -10.07 -17.51 -34.46
C GLY A 174 -9.22 -18.65 -34.98
#